data_AF-A0A4Y8MK86-F1
#
_entry.id   AF-A0A4Y8MK86-F1
#
_cell.length_a   1.000
_cell.length_b   1.000
_cell.length_c   1.000
_cell.angle_alpha   90.00
_cell.angle_beta   90.00
_cell.angle_gamma   90.00
#
_symmetry.space_group_name_H-M   'P 1'
#
loop_
_entity.id
_entity.type
_entity.pdbx_description
1 polymer ?
#
loop_
_entity_poly.entity_id
_entity_poly.type
_entity_poly.pdbx_seq_one_letter_code
_entity_poly.pdbx_strand_id
1 'polypeptide(L)'
;MENWKILLGVLTRSEPLRAAASNVVADYGEDVPPTVLYGGLGRALAREFSSLSPAEKVHVCDAIEEAMNSEETKLVELVATGLLETLFTTSVTLSHWEQIEPFLGMRSQGYLSAWASWGKA
;
A
#
# COMPACT_ATOMS: atom_id res chain seq x y z
N MET A 1 -10.87 11.07 14.46
CA MET A 1 -11.03 10.01 13.45
C MET A 1 -9.64 9.45 13.22
N GLU A 2 -9.43 8.14 13.27
CA GLU A 2 -8.08 7.59 13.10
C GLU A 2 -7.66 7.75 11.64
N ASN A 3 -6.56 8.45 11.34
CA ASN A 3 -6.20 8.81 9.97
C ASN A 3 -5.94 7.58 9.08
N TRP A 4 -5.55 6.45 9.66
CA TRP A 4 -5.45 5.19 8.92
C TRP A 4 -6.81 4.69 8.40
N LYS A 5 -7.92 4.92 9.11
CA LYS A 5 -9.25 4.56 8.60
C LYS A 5 -9.66 5.43 7.41
N ILE A 6 -9.16 6.67 7.35
CA ILE A 6 -9.39 7.57 6.21
C ILE A 6 -8.70 7.02 4.97
N LEU A 7 -7.40 6.69 5.09
CA LEU A 7 -6.66 6.09 3.98
C LEU A 7 -7.27 4.75 3.55
N LEU A 8 -7.64 3.88 4.50
CA LEU A 8 -8.34 2.63 4.19
C LEU A 8 -9.58 2.89 3.35
N GLY A 9 -10.41 3.87 3.75
CA GLY A 9 -11.61 4.26 3.03
C GLY A 9 -11.34 4.77 1.61
N VAL A 10 -10.20 5.44 1.38
CA VAL A 10 -9.76 5.86 0.04
C VAL A 10 -9.35 4.65 -0.80
N LEU A 11 -8.51 3.77 -0.26
CA LEU A 11 -8.03 2.56 -0.96
C LEU A 11 -9.18 1.63 -1.35
N THR A 12 -10.15 1.43 -0.45
CA THR A 12 -11.30 0.55 -0.69
C THR A 12 -12.38 1.15 -1.59
N ARG A 13 -12.13 2.30 -2.25
CA ARG A 13 -12.98 2.78 -3.35
C ARG A 13 -12.81 1.94 -4.60
N SER A 14 -11.62 1.35 -4.78
CA SER A 14 -11.34 0.42 -5.86
C SER A 14 -11.87 -0.96 -5.49
N GLU A 15 -12.63 -1.58 -6.39
CA GLU A 15 -13.27 -2.87 -6.12
C GLU A 15 -12.29 -3.99 -5.73
N PRO A 16 -11.14 -4.17 -6.44
CA PRO A 16 -10.19 -5.21 -6.07
C PRO A 16 -9.56 -4.97 -4.69
N LEU A 17 -9.31 -3.72 -4.32
CA LEU A 17 -8.77 -3.37 -3.00
C LEU A 17 -9.80 -3.55 -1.88
N ARG A 18 -11.07 -3.22 -2.15
CA ARG A 18 -12.19 -3.47 -1.25
C ARG A 18 -12.41 -4.96 -0.98
N ALA A 19 -12.35 -5.77 -2.03
CA ALA A 19 -12.43 -7.22 -1.92
C ALA A 19 -11.24 -7.77 -1.11
N ALA A 20 -10.03 -7.27 -1.36
CA ALA A 20 -8.85 -7.67 -0.59
C ALA A 20 -8.96 -7.33 0.90
N ALA A 21 -9.42 -6.12 1.26
CA ALA A 21 -9.66 -5.76 2.66
C ALA A 21 -10.66 -6.71 3.32
N SER A 22 -11.78 -7.01 2.64
CA SER A 22 -12.80 -7.93 3.13
C SER A 22 -12.24 -9.35 3.34
N ASN A 23 -11.42 -9.84 2.40
CA ASN A 23 -10.80 -11.16 2.49
C ASN A 23 -9.82 -11.23 3.66
N VAL A 24 -9.01 -10.20 3.88
CA VAL A 24 -8.07 -10.16 5.01
C VAL A 24 -8.81 -10.20 6.35
N VAL A 25 -9.92 -9.46 6.47
CA VAL A 25 -10.78 -9.50 7.66
C VAL A 25 -11.42 -10.89 7.82
N ALA A 26 -11.90 -11.49 6.74
CA ALA A 26 -12.51 -12.83 6.79
C ALA A 26 -11.51 -13.92 7.19
N ASP A 27 -10.27 -13.83 6.70
CA ASP A 27 -9.21 -14.81 6.97
C ASP A 27 -8.62 -14.65 8.37
N TYR A 28 -8.48 -13.41 8.86
CA TYR A 28 -7.85 -13.13 10.16
C TYR A 28 -8.86 -13.10 11.32
N GLY A 29 -10.06 -12.56 11.10
CA GLY A 29 -11.06 -12.25 12.12
C GLY A 29 -11.25 -10.75 12.38
N GLU A 30 -12.26 -10.40 13.18
CA GLU A 30 -12.68 -9.00 13.44
C GLU A 30 -11.59 -8.13 14.10
N ASP A 31 -10.66 -8.74 14.83
CA ASP A 31 -9.56 -8.06 15.54
C ASP A 31 -8.27 -7.96 14.69
N VAL A 32 -8.40 -7.86 13.36
CA VAL A 32 -7.25 -7.78 12.46
C VAL A 32 -6.38 -6.55 12.75
N PRO A 33 -5.06 -6.72 12.99
CA PRO A 33 -4.16 -5.59 13.15
C PRO A 33 -4.14 -4.74 11.88
N PRO A 34 -4.11 -3.39 12.00
CA PRO A 34 -4.05 -2.51 10.83
C PRO A 34 -2.86 -2.84 9.92
N THR A 35 -1.71 -3.22 10.47
CA THR A 35 -0.53 -3.60 9.68
C THR A 35 -0.77 -4.81 8.79
N VAL A 36 -1.49 -5.83 9.30
CA VAL A 36 -1.87 -7.02 8.52
C VAL A 36 -2.86 -6.64 7.42
N LEU A 37 -3.84 -5.80 7.74
CA LEU A 37 -4.81 -5.28 6.77
C LEU A 37 -4.12 -4.51 5.63
N TYR A 38 -3.21 -3.61 5.97
CA TYR A 38 -2.43 -2.83 5.01
C TYR A 38 -1.46 -3.69 4.19
N GLY A 39 -0.90 -4.76 4.77
CA GLY A 39 -0.14 -5.76 4.03
C GLY A 39 -0.98 -6.49 2.98
N GLY A 40 -2.20 -6.90 3.33
CA GLY A 40 -3.12 -7.49 2.37
C GLY A 40 -3.49 -6.53 1.23
N LEU A 41 -3.72 -5.26 1.55
CA LEU A 41 -3.95 -4.21 0.55
C LEU A 41 -2.74 -3.96 -0.35
N GLY A 42 -1.52 -3.88 0.19
CA GLY A 42 -0.30 -3.73 -0.61
C GLY A 42 -0.12 -4.90 -1.58
N ARG A 43 -0.41 -6.12 -1.13
CA ARG A 43 -0.36 -7.33 -1.96
C ARG A 43 -1.40 -7.31 -3.08
N ALA A 44 -2.63 -6.91 -2.77
CA ALA A 44 -3.69 -6.79 -3.76
C ALA A 44 -3.41 -5.68 -4.77
N LEU A 45 -2.95 -4.52 -4.29
CA LEU A 45 -2.53 -3.41 -5.14
C LEU A 45 -1.44 -3.84 -6.12
N ALA A 46 -0.43 -4.59 -5.68
CA ALA A 46 0.57 -5.14 -6.58
C ALA A 46 -0.08 -6.01 -7.68
N ARG A 47 -0.87 -7.01 -7.29
CA ARG A 47 -1.48 -7.97 -8.23
C ARG A 47 -2.42 -7.33 -9.24
N GLU A 48 -3.19 -6.35 -8.78
CA GLU A 48 -4.26 -5.72 -9.55
C GLU A 48 -3.84 -4.38 -10.16
N PHE A 49 -2.58 -3.95 -9.98
CA PHE A 49 -2.15 -2.63 -10.43
C PHE A 49 -2.44 -2.41 -11.91
N SER A 50 -2.17 -3.41 -12.76
CA SER A 50 -2.41 -3.32 -14.20
C SER A 50 -3.89 -3.24 -14.57
N SER A 51 -4.80 -3.75 -13.75
CA SER A 51 -6.26 -3.72 -13.99
C SER A 51 -6.90 -2.39 -13.56
N LEU A 52 -6.21 -1.60 -12.72
CA LEU A 52 -6.65 -0.25 -12.36
C LEU A 52 -6.59 0.71 -13.56
N SER A 53 -7.60 1.58 -13.65
CA SER A 53 -7.58 2.70 -14.59
C SER A 53 -6.44 3.69 -14.26
N PRO A 54 -5.97 4.49 -15.23
CA PRO A 54 -4.95 5.50 -14.97
C PRO A 54 -5.32 6.47 -13.83
N ALA A 55 -6.60 6.85 -13.75
CA ALA A 55 -7.09 7.73 -12.68
C ALA A 55 -7.05 7.06 -11.30
N GLU A 56 -7.40 5.77 -11.21
CA GLU A 56 -7.30 5.02 -9.96
C GLU A 56 -5.85 4.83 -9.50
N LYS A 57 -4.93 4.56 -10.43
CA LYS A 57 -3.49 4.44 -10.12
C LYS A 57 -2.97 5.72 -9.49
N VAL A 58 -3.22 6.86 -10.13
CA VAL A 58 -2.83 8.17 -9.60
C VAL A 58 -3.48 8.42 -8.24
N HIS A 59 -4.80 8.22 -8.12
CA HIS A 59 -5.51 8.48 -6.88
C HIS A 59 -5.01 7.65 -5.70
N VAL A 60 -4.77 6.36 -5.91
CA VAL A 60 -4.26 5.45 -4.87
C VAL A 60 -2.84 5.83 -4.46
N CYS A 61 -1.95 6.08 -5.44
CA CYS A 61 -0.57 6.42 -5.15
C CYS A 61 -0.44 7.81 -4.50
N ASP A 62 -1.25 8.79 -4.88
CA ASP A 62 -1.31 10.10 -4.23
C ASP A 62 -1.77 9.98 -2.77
N ALA A 63 -2.80 9.15 -2.49
CA ALA A 63 -3.27 8.94 -1.13
C ALA A 63 -2.23 8.23 -0.24
N ILE A 64 -1.47 7.29 -0.81
CA ILE A 64 -0.33 6.65 -0.13
C ILE A 64 0.74 7.69 0.17
N GLU A 65 1.09 8.55 -0.80
CA GLU A 65 2.10 9.58 -0.63
C GLU A 65 1.68 10.65 0.39
N GLU A 66 0.42 11.07 0.39
CA GLU A 66 -0.14 11.99 1.40
C GLU A 66 0.01 11.40 2.81
N ALA A 67 -0.33 10.12 2.97
CA ALA A 67 -0.19 9.44 4.25
C ALA A 67 1.28 9.26 4.67
N MET A 68 2.17 8.97 3.72
CA MET A 68 3.61 8.97 3.98
C MET A 68 4.11 10.35 4.42
N ASN A 69 3.54 11.44 3.89
CA ASN A 69 3.91 12.81 4.25
C ASN A 69 3.29 13.33 5.54
N SER A 70 2.44 12.55 6.21
CA SER A 70 1.81 12.91 7.47
C SER A 70 2.83 13.14 8.60
N GLU A 71 2.48 14.02 9.55
CA GLU A 71 3.20 14.19 10.82
C GLU A 71 2.89 13.05 11.81
N GLU A 72 1.86 12.24 11.56
CA GLU A 72 1.49 11.12 12.42
C GLU A 72 2.40 9.91 12.17
N THR A 73 3.42 9.76 13.02
CA THR A 73 4.41 8.67 12.91
C THR A 73 3.78 7.29 12.77
N LYS A 74 2.71 7.00 13.53
CA LYS A 74 2.01 5.71 13.47
C LYS A 74 1.39 5.43 12.10
N LEU A 75 0.83 6.45 11.45
CA LEU A 75 0.28 6.31 10.10
C LEU A 75 1.41 6.06 9.10
N VAL A 76 2.49 6.84 9.19
CA VAL A 76 3.66 6.68 8.31
C VAL A 76 4.24 5.27 8.44
N GLU A 77 4.46 4.79 9.67
CA GLU A 77 4.97 3.44 9.94
C GLU A 77 4.03 2.36 9.38
N LEU A 78 2.73 2.51 9.55
CA LEU A 78 1.73 1.58 9.04
C LEU A 78 1.75 1.50 7.50
N VAL A 79 1.82 2.65 6.83
CA VAL A 79 1.87 2.70 5.36
C VAL A 79 3.19 2.16 4.85
N ALA A 80 4.29 2.56 5.46
CA ALA A 80 5.64 2.15 5.10
C ALA A 80 5.79 0.62 5.22
N THR A 81 5.62 0.09 6.43
CA THR A 81 5.91 -1.32 6.74
C THR A 81 4.79 -2.26 6.34
N GLY A 82 3.52 -1.85 6.49
CA GLY A 82 2.38 -2.66 6.12
C GLY A 82 2.21 -2.69 4.61
N LEU A 83 2.01 -1.53 3.99
CA LEU A 83 1.57 -1.43 2.60
C LEU A 83 2.73 -1.37 1.60
N LEU A 84 3.66 -0.43 1.74
CA LEU A 84 4.70 -0.18 0.74
C LEU A 84 5.68 -1.36 0.63
N GLU A 85 6.17 -1.89 1.76
CA GLU A 85 7.05 -3.07 1.73
C GLU A 85 6.36 -4.26 1.05
N THR A 86 5.08 -4.51 1.35
CA THR A 86 4.34 -5.62 0.74
C THR A 86 4.05 -5.38 -0.75
N LEU A 87 3.72 -4.15 -1.13
CA LEU A 87 3.55 -3.73 -2.53
C LEU A 87 4.83 -3.98 -3.32
N PHE A 88 5.97 -3.51 -2.80
CA PHE A 88 7.27 -3.65 -3.44
C PHE A 88 7.68 -5.12 -3.57
N THR A 89 7.68 -5.88 -2.47
CA THR A 89 8.08 -7.30 -2.50
C THR A 89 7.21 -8.13 -3.43
N THR A 90 5.90 -7.91 -3.40
CA THR A 90 4.95 -8.63 -4.27
C THR A 90 5.17 -8.26 -5.73
N SER A 91 5.33 -6.98 -6.05
CA SER A 91 5.51 -6.53 -7.43
C SER A 91 6.87 -6.89 -8.04
N VAL A 92 7.94 -6.90 -7.23
CA VAL A 92 9.24 -7.44 -7.64
C VAL A 92 9.12 -8.93 -7.95
N THR A 93 8.43 -9.70 -7.10
CA THR A 93 8.18 -11.13 -7.33
C THR A 93 7.38 -11.37 -8.62
N LEU A 94 6.43 -10.49 -8.93
CA LEU A 94 5.61 -10.53 -10.15
C LEU A 94 6.32 -9.90 -11.37
N SER A 95 7.56 -9.41 -11.24
CA SER A 95 8.35 -8.80 -12.31
C SER A 95 7.68 -7.59 -12.99
N HIS A 96 6.98 -6.74 -12.22
CA HIS A 96 6.33 -5.54 -12.75
C HIS A 96 6.49 -4.29 -11.88
N TRP A 97 7.49 -4.27 -10.98
CA TRP A 97 7.81 -3.10 -10.16
C TRP A 97 7.95 -1.81 -10.99
N GLU A 98 8.62 -1.91 -12.15
CA GLU A 98 8.84 -0.79 -13.08
C GLU A 98 7.54 -0.16 -13.61
N GLN A 99 6.40 -0.86 -13.51
CA GLN A 99 5.09 -0.33 -13.89
C GLN A 99 4.43 0.46 -12.74
N ILE A 100 4.80 0.17 -11.49
CA ILE A 100 4.20 0.75 -10.28
C ILE A 100 5.02 1.95 -9.81
N GLU A 101 6.34 1.80 -9.77
CA GLU A 101 7.29 2.80 -9.27
C GLU A 101 7.04 4.21 -9.80
N PRO A 102 6.76 4.44 -11.10
CA PRO A 102 6.57 5.79 -11.64
C PRO A 102 5.35 6.53 -11.10
N PHE A 103 4.38 5.82 -10.51
CA PHE A 103 3.19 6.42 -9.91
C PHE A 103 3.39 6.82 -8.45
N LEU A 104 4.40 6.26 -7.77
CA LEU A 104 4.65 6.56 -6.38
C LEU A 104 5.28 7.94 -6.21
N GLY A 105 4.89 8.64 -5.15
CA GLY A 105 5.50 9.91 -4.80
C GLY A 105 6.90 9.76 -4.20
N MET A 106 7.59 10.90 -4.08
CA MET A 106 9.01 10.95 -3.74
C MET A 106 9.32 10.34 -2.37
N ARG A 107 8.47 10.54 -1.36
CA ARG A 107 8.70 10.00 -0.02
C ARG A 107 8.53 8.49 0.01
N SER A 108 7.52 7.97 -0.67
CA SER A 108 7.29 6.54 -0.83
C SER A 108 8.45 5.86 -1.58
N GLN A 109 8.91 6.44 -2.69
CA GLN A 109 10.05 5.95 -3.46
C GLN A 109 11.35 6.00 -2.64
N GLY A 110 11.60 7.10 -1.93
CA GLY A 110 12.80 7.28 -1.08
C GLY A 110 12.86 6.25 0.05
N TYR A 111 11.73 6.01 0.72
CA TYR A 111 11.62 4.96 1.74
C TYR A 111 11.94 3.58 1.15
N LEU A 112 11.30 3.19 0.03
CA LEU A 112 11.50 1.88 -0.57
C LEU A 112 12.93 1.68 -1.11
N SER A 113 13.55 2.73 -1.65
CA SER A 113 14.94 2.70 -2.10
C SER A 113 15.89 2.45 -0.92
N ALA A 114 15.69 3.15 0.20
CA ALA A 114 16.47 2.93 1.42
C ALA A 114 16.25 1.51 1.95
N TRP A 115 14.99 1.06 2.06
CA TRP A 115 14.63 -0.27 2.54
C TRP A 115 15.23 -1.39 1.68
N ALA A 116 15.12 -1.29 0.35
CA ALA A 116 15.66 -2.29 -0.57
C ALA A 116 17.20 -2.36 -0.57
N SER A 117 17.88 -1.25 -0.22
CA SER A 117 19.33 -1.23 -0.03
C SER A 117 19.76 -1.92 1.27
N TRP A 118 18.96 -1.80 2.34
CA TRP A 118 19.22 -2.46 3.62
C TRP A 118 19.09 -3.97 3.52
N GLY A 119 18.11 -4.49 2.77
CA GLY A 119 17.94 -5.94 2.57
C GLY A 119 19.04 -6.61 1.74
N LYS A 120 19.97 -5.83 1.16
CA LYS A 120 21.13 -6.32 0.39
C LYS A 120 22.45 -6.20 1.15
N ALA A 121 22.43 -5.62 2.36
CA ALA A 121 23.61 -5.38 3.19
C ALA A 121 23.97 -6.59 4.07
#